data_AF-M7BPH3-F1
#
_entry.id   AF-M7BPH3-F1
#
_cell.length_a   1.000
_cell.length_b   1.000
_cell.length_c   1.000
_cell.angle_alpha   90.00
_cell.angle_beta   90.00
_cell.angle_gamma   90.00
#
_symmetry.space_group_name_H-M   'P 1'
#
loop_
_entity.id
_entity.type
_entity.pdbx_description
1 polymer ?
#
loop_
_entity_poly.entity_id
_entity_poly.type
_entity_poly.pdbx_seq_one_letter_code
_entity_poly.pdbx_strand_id
1 'polypeptide(L)'
;MVVEAANHKECWGQQGPLPKSKDAKKLDLFDWKVYSTGGLQLCIVNQQAVRSLCAYNSWNSLANFQELLPADSRSEFGVVLEEGKVVARTSLQAALDSVDSTTCTMAPLVAMRRSSWLEISGLLHEVQNTIQDLPFDCSGASYISPANKDIQAPGRPTFLPCPS
;
A
#
# COMPACT_ATOMS: atom_id res chain seq x y z
N MET A 1 -7.95 33.01 -2.02
CA MET A 1 -9.10 33.16 -2.95
C MET A 1 -9.77 31.83 -3.32
N VAL A 2 -9.91 30.89 -2.36
CA VAL A 2 -10.76 29.68 -2.49
C VAL A 2 -11.59 29.51 -1.22
N VAL A 3 -10.99 29.81 -0.06
CA VAL A 3 -11.67 29.91 1.24
C VAL A 3 -12.73 31.03 1.25
N GLU A 4 -12.48 32.14 0.56
CA GLU A 4 -13.34 33.32 0.57
C GLU A 4 -14.51 33.22 -0.42
N ALA A 5 -14.30 32.50 -1.53
CA ALA A 5 -15.36 32.20 -2.51
C ALA A 5 -16.35 31.15 -1.97
N ALA A 6 -15.90 30.26 -1.08
CA ALA A 6 -16.77 29.31 -0.38
C ALA A 6 -17.68 30.01 0.66
N ASN A 7 -17.17 31.05 1.33
CA ASN A 7 -17.93 31.80 2.34
C ASN A 7 -19.02 32.71 1.74
N HIS A 8 -18.88 33.18 0.50
CA HIS A 8 -19.81 34.18 -0.04
C HIS A 8 -21.14 33.59 -0.54
N LYS A 9 -21.23 32.26 -0.71
CA LYS A 9 -22.43 31.56 -1.20
C LYS A 9 -23.44 31.22 -0.11
N GLU A 10 -23.15 31.52 1.16
CA GLU A 10 -24.03 31.23 2.31
C GLU A 10 -25.00 32.37 2.67
N CYS A 11 -24.94 33.53 2.02
CA CYS A 11 -25.64 34.72 2.53
C CYS A 11 -27.10 34.92 2.08
N TRP A 12 -27.67 34.16 1.15
CA TRP A 12 -29.04 34.43 0.68
C TRP A 12 -29.83 33.17 0.36
N GLY A 13 -30.66 32.75 1.33
CA GLY A 13 -31.81 31.86 1.07
C GLY A 13 -32.00 30.73 2.09
N GLN A 14 -32.52 31.06 3.27
CA GLN A 14 -33.34 30.20 4.14
C GLN A 14 -33.00 28.69 4.16
N GLN A 15 -31.97 28.32 4.90
CA GLN A 15 -32.02 27.13 5.74
C GLN A 15 -31.62 27.58 7.14
N GLY A 16 -32.54 27.42 8.11
CA GLY A 16 -32.21 27.63 9.52
C GLY A 16 -30.98 26.81 9.92
N PRO A 17 -30.33 27.11 11.05
CA PRO A 17 -29.17 26.37 11.49
C PRO A 17 -29.57 24.91 11.70
N LEU A 18 -29.43 24.07 10.68
CA LEU A 18 -29.36 22.64 10.87
C LEU A 18 -28.06 22.47 11.65
N PRO A 19 -28.10 22.12 12.95
CA PRO A 19 -26.87 21.90 13.68
C PRO A 19 -26.16 20.80 12.92
N LYS A 20 -24.96 21.08 12.38
CA LYS A 20 -24.06 20.03 11.91
C LYS A 20 -24.02 19.02 13.05
N SER A 21 -24.66 17.87 12.82
CA SER A 21 -24.99 16.96 13.90
C SER A 21 -23.68 16.56 14.59
N LYS A 22 -23.75 16.24 15.88
CA LYS A 22 -22.61 15.71 16.63
C LYS A 22 -21.93 14.54 15.88
N ASP A 23 -22.73 13.82 15.09
CA ASP A 23 -22.31 12.69 14.27
C ASP A 23 -21.46 13.11 13.06
N ALA A 24 -21.75 14.25 12.41
CA ALA A 24 -20.93 14.77 11.31
C ALA A 24 -19.51 15.15 11.76
N LYS A 25 -19.38 15.80 12.95
CA LYS A 25 -18.06 16.09 13.55
C LYS A 25 -17.31 14.81 13.97
N LYS A 26 -18.03 13.78 14.40
CA LYS A 26 -17.45 12.50 14.82
C LYS A 26 -16.92 11.73 13.62
N LEU A 27 -17.63 11.74 12.49
CA LEU A 27 -17.19 11.14 11.23
C LEU A 27 -15.94 11.84 10.68
N ASP A 28 -15.90 13.18 10.70
CA ASP A 28 -14.72 13.93 10.23
C ASP A 28 -13.44 13.63 11.05
N LEU A 29 -13.58 13.52 12.37
CA LEU A 29 -12.46 13.11 13.24
C LEU A 29 -12.02 11.67 12.99
N PHE A 30 -12.98 10.79 12.70
CA PHE A 30 -12.71 9.39 12.37
C PHE A 30 -11.97 9.30 11.02
N ASP A 31 -12.42 10.03 10.01
CA ASP A 31 -11.80 10.10 8.69
C ASP A 31 -10.36 10.63 8.77
N TRP A 32 -10.14 11.74 9.49
CA TRP A 32 -8.81 12.30 9.72
C TRP A 32 -7.88 11.27 10.38
N LYS A 33 -8.37 10.57 11.41
CA LYS A 33 -7.57 9.59 12.14
C LYS A 33 -7.21 8.40 11.25
N VAL A 34 -8.16 7.89 10.47
CA VAL A 34 -7.92 6.74 9.59
C VAL A 34 -6.96 7.13 8.47
N TYR A 35 -7.11 8.30 7.85
CA TYR A 35 -6.17 8.81 6.84
C TYR A 35 -4.76 8.99 7.41
N SER A 36 -4.64 9.63 8.58
CA SER A 36 -3.35 9.84 9.23
C SER A 36 -2.68 8.51 9.63
N THR A 37 -3.46 7.54 10.13
CA THR A 37 -2.96 6.22 10.51
C THR A 37 -2.53 5.41 9.29
N GLY A 38 -3.35 5.37 8.24
CA GLY A 38 -3.01 4.66 7.00
C GLY A 38 -1.79 5.25 6.30
N GLY A 39 -1.69 6.58 6.23
CA GLY A 39 -0.51 7.27 5.71
C GLY A 39 0.77 6.98 6.50
N LEU A 40 0.69 6.98 7.83
CA LEU A 40 1.82 6.62 8.69
C LEU A 40 2.23 5.15 8.52
N GLN A 41 1.27 4.23 8.45
CA GLN A 41 1.53 2.81 8.20
C GLN A 41 2.26 2.62 6.87
N LEU A 42 1.79 3.28 5.80
CA LEU A 42 2.45 3.23 4.49
C LEU A 42 3.90 3.74 4.54
N CYS A 43 4.15 4.84 5.26
CA CYS A 43 5.51 5.37 5.44
C CYS A 43 6.43 4.37 6.17
N ILE A 44 5.95 3.75 7.24
CA ILE A 44 6.72 2.75 8.01
C ILE A 44 7.03 1.55 7.13
N VAL A 45 6.02 1.05 6.43
CA VAL A 45 6.14 -0.11 5.54
C VAL A 45 7.09 0.17 4.38
N ASN A 46 7.04 1.37 3.79
CA ASN A 46 7.99 1.78 2.75
C ASN A 46 9.43 1.79 3.27
N GLN A 47 9.68 2.36 4.45
CA GLN A 47 11.01 2.33 5.07
C GLN A 47 11.48 0.90 5.39
N GLN A 48 10.55 0.00 5.72
CA GLN A 48 10.86 -1.41 5.96
C GLN A 48 11.17 -2.15 4.66
N ALA A 49 10.42 -1.90 3.59
CA ALA A 49 10.65 -2.46 2.26
C ALA A 49 12.04 -2.06 1.73
N VAL A 50 12.38 -0.77 1.77
CA VAL A 50 13.71 -0.29 1.36
C VAL A 50 14.83 -0.94 2.16
N ARG A 51 14.66 -1.07 3.49
CA ARG A 51 15.64 -1.75 4.35
C ARG A 51 15.80 -3.23 3.99
N SER A 52 14.71 -3.95 3.76
CA SER A 52 14.74 -5.36 3.39
C SER A 52 15.40 -5.58 2.03
N LEU A 53 15.18 -4.69 1.06
CA LEU A 53 15.82 -4.73 -0.26
C LEU A 53 17.33 -4.46 -0.15
N CYS A 54 17.72 -3.45 0.62
CA CYS A 54 19.13 -3.20 0.89
C CYS A 54 19.80 -4.39 1.58
N ALA A 55 19.15 -4.99 2.58
CA ALA A 55 19.66 -6.18 3.26
C ALA A 55 19.84 -7.35 2.28
N TYR A 56 18.86 -7.59 1.41
CA TYR A 56 18.96 -8.63 0.37
C TYR A 56 20.16 -8.40 -0.56
N ASN A 57 20.35 -7.17 -1.03
CA ASN A 57 21.49 -6.81 -1.89
C ASN A 57 22.83 -6.97 -1.16
N SER A 58 22.88 -6.64 0.13
CA SER A 58 24.07 -6.85 0.97
C SER A 58 24.39 -8.34 1.11
N TRP A 59 23.40 -9.19 1.39
CA TRP A 59 23.60 -10.65 1.45
C TRP A 59 24.04 -11.23 0.11
N ASN A 60 23.47 -10.73 -0.99
CA ASN A 60 23.90 -11.14 -2.34
C ASN A 60 25.34 -10.71 -2.63
N SER A 61 25.76 -9.53 -2.17
CA SER A 61 27.14 -9.06 -2.31
C SER A 61 28.11 -9.86 -1.44
N LEU A 62 27.65 -10.28 -0.24
CA LEU A 62 28.42 -11.11 0.69
C LEU A 62 28.77 -12.48 0.10
N ALA A 63 27.97 -12.97 -0.87
CA ALA A 63 28.20 -14.25 -1.53
C ALA A 63 29.54 -14.25 -2.29
N ASN A 64 29.97 -13.10 -2.82
CA ASN A 64 31.25 -12.97 -3.51
C ASN A 64 32.46 -13.20 -2.59
N PHE A 65 32.28 -13.06 -1.28
CA PHE A 65 33.33 -13.27 -0.29
C PHE A 65 33.41 -14.72 0.20
N GLN A 66 32.44 -15.57 -0.15
CA GLN A 66 32.40 -16.97 0.29
C GLN A 66 33.66 -17.74 -0.16
N GLU A 67 34.13 -17.49 -1.38
CA GLU A 67 35.34 -18.13 -1.92
C GLU A 67 36.64 -17.65 -1.27
N LEU A 68 36.61 -16.53 -0.54
CA LEU A 68 37.77 -16.01 0.18
C LEU A 68 37.91 -16.63 1.58
N LEU A 69 36.92 -17.42 2.03
CA LEU A 69 36.94 -18.06 3.33
C LEU A 69 37.75 -19.38 3.31
N PRO A 70 38.34 -19.77 4.46
CA PRO A 70 38.91 -21.11 4.67
C PRO A 70 37.88 -22.20 4.36
N ALA A 71 38.33 -23.32 3.77
CA ALA A 71 37.45 -24.41 3.32
C ALA A 71 36.48 -24.89 4.42
N ASP A 72 36.96 -24.96 5.65
CA ASP A 72 36.22 -25.47 6.81
C ASP A 72 35.04 -24.58 7.21
N SER A 73 35.07 -23.27 6.91
CA SER A 73 34.00 -22.31 7.28
C SER A 73 33.06 -21.93 6.14
N ARG A 74 33.34 -22.36 4.89
CA ARG A 74 32.53 -22.03 3.71
C ARG A 74 31.11 -22.57 3.77
N SER A 75 30.93 -23.76 4.34
CA SER A 75 29.62 -24.40 4.46
C SER A 75 28.74 -23.67 5.46
N GLU A 76 29.26 -23.40 6.67
CA GLU A 76 28.57 -22.66 7.72
C GLU A 76 28.21 -21.24 7.27
N PHE A 77 29.15 -20.55 6.63
CA PHE A 77 28.90 -19.23 6.06
C PHE A 77 27.83 -19.26 4.97
N GLY A 78 27.83 -20.29 4.11
CA GLY A 78 26.81 -20.49 3.08
C GLY A 78 25.40 -20.63 3.67
N VAL A 79 25.27 -21.37 4.77
CA VAL A 79 23.99 -21.51 5.49
C VAL A 79 23.51 -20.16 6.03
N VAL A 80 24.39 -19.41 6.71
CA VAL A 80 24.06 -18.08 7.25
C VAL A 80 23.66 -17.10 6.14
N LEU A 81 24.33 -17.18 4.99
CA LEU A 81 24.06 -16.31 3.86
C LEU A 81 22.69 -16.59 3.24
N GLU A 82 22.33 -17.85 3.05
CA GLU A 82 21.00 -18.24 2.55
C GLU A 82 19.91 -17.91 3.56
N GLU A 83 20.13 -18.14 4.86
CA GLU A 83 19.20 -17.72 5.91
C GLU A 83 18.99 -16.20 5.89
N GLY A 84 20.06 -15.41 5.77
CA GLY A 84 20.00 -13.95 5.66
C GLY A 84 19.18 -13.47 4.46
N LYS A 85 19.36 -14.10 3.30
CA LYS A 85 18.54 -13.82 2.09
C LYS A 85 17.07 -14.15 2.30
N VAL A 86 16.78 -15.31 2.90
CA VAL A 86 15.39 -15.74 3.19
C VAL A 86 14.72 -14.77 4.15
N VAL A 87 15.41 -14.35 5.21
CA VAL A 87 14.90 -13.35 6.17
C VAL A 87 14.64 -12.02 5.47
N ALA A 88 15.58 -11.53 4.65
CA ALA A 88 15.41 -10.28 3.91
C ALA A 88 14.22 -10.34 2.95
N ARG A 89 14.08 -11.45 2.20
CA ARG A 89 12.96 -11.67 1.28
C ARG A 89 11.62 -11.76 2.01
N THR A 90 11.57 -12.47 3.12
CA THR A 90 10.35 -12.61 3.93
C THR A 90 9.93 -11.27 4.53
N SER A 91 10.89 -10.45 4.97
CA SER A 91 10.63 -9.09 5.45
C SER A 91 10.09 -8.19 4.34
N LEU A 92 10.59 -8.30 3.12
CA LEU A 92 10.07 -7.59 1.96
C LEU A 92 8.63 -8.01 1.64
N GLN A 93 8.35 -9.31 1.64
CA GLN A 93 7.00 -9.82 1.41
C GLN A 93 6.03 -9.33 2.48
N ALA A 94 6.41 -9.39 3.76
CA ALA A 94 5.59 -8.87 4.85
C ALA A 94 5.32 -7.36 4.72
N ALA A 95 6.28 -6.60 4.17
CA ALA A 95 6.06 -5.19 3.87
C ALA A 95 5.00 -5.02 2.75
N LEU A 96 5.11 -5.78 1.66
CA LEU A 96 4.12 -5.76 0.57
C LEU A 96 2.71 -6.14 1.07
N ASP A 97 2.60 -7.22 1.83
CA ASP A 97 1.33 -7.68 2.41
C ASP A 97 0.71 -6.62 3.34
N SER A 98 1.56 -5.85 4.05
CA SER A 98 1.11 -4.73 4.89
C SER A 98 0.58 -3.56 4.07
N VAL A 99 1.20 -3.23 2.92
CA VAL A 99 0.67 -2.24 1.97
C VAL A 99 -0.70 -2.67 1.47
N ASP A 100 -0.85 -3.93 1.07
CA ASP A 100 -2.11 -4.47 0.57
C ASP A 100 -3.20 -4.42 1.65
N SER A 101 -2.86 -4.76 2.90
CA SER A 101 -3.77 -4.68 4.04
C SER A 101 -4.23 -3.24 4.34
N THR A 102 -3.30 -2.28 4.37
CA THR A 102 -3.63 -0.86 4.52
C THR A 102 -4.51 -0.38 3.37
N THR A 103 -4.23 -0.80 2.13
CA THR A 103 -5.02 -0.46 0.95
C THR A 103 -6.43 -1.03 1.01
N CYS A 104 -6.58 -2.30 1.38
CA CYS A 104 -7.88 -2.95 1.61
C CYS A 104 -8.69 -2.24 2.70
N THR A 105 -8.03 -1.74 3.75
CA THR A 105 -8.68 -1.01 4.84
C THR A 105 -9.09 0.40 4.43
N MET A 106 -8.30 1.06 3.58
CA MET A 106 -8.56 2.42 3.10
C MET A 106 -9.62 2.47 2.01
N ALA A 107 -9.69 1.47 1.12
CA ALA A 107 -10.59 1.47 -0.03
C ALA A 107 -12.08 1.68 0.34
N PRO A 108 -12.66 1.01 1.37
CA PRO A 108 -14.03 1.27 1.81
C PRO A 108 -14.23 2.70 2.31
N LEU A 109 -13.24 3.28 3.01
CA LEU A 109 -13.33 4.65 3.49
C LEU A 109 -13.36 5.65 2.34
N VAL A 110 -12.49 5.46 1.35
CA VAL A 110 -12.46 6.33 0.16
C VAL A 110 -13.76 6.17 -0.63
N ALA A 111 -14.30 4.95 -0.75
CA ALA A 111 -15.60 4.70 -1.36
C ALA A 111 -16.73 5.44 -0.62
N MET A 112 -16.82 5.31 0.71
CA MET A 112 -17.81 6.01 1.53
C MET A 112 -17.72 7.53 1.37
N ARG A 113 -16.51 8.08 1.37
CA ARG A 113 -16.30 9.52 1.18
C ARG A 113 -16.72 9.98 -0.21
N ARG A 114 -16.44 9.18 -1.24
CA ARG A 114 -16.88 9.42 -2.61
C ARG A 114 -18.40 9.41 -2.71
N SER A 115 -19.08 8.44 -2.09
CA SER A 115 -20.54 8.38 -2.05
C SER A 115 -21.13 9.59 -1.33
N SER A 116 -20.59 9.96 -0.16
CA SER A 116 -21.06 11.14 0.58
C SER A 116 -20.86 12.44 -0.21
N TRP A 117 -19.73 12.59 -0.92
CA TRP A 117 -19.49 13.75 -1.80
C TRP A 117 -20.45 13.79 -2.99
N LEU A 118 -20.76 12.64 -3.59
CA LEU A 118 -21.70 12.57 -4.71
C LEU A 118 -23.12 12.95 -4.29
N GLU A 119 -23.58 12.54 -3.11
CA GLU A 119 -24.90 12.91 -2.59
C GLU A 119 -25.09 14.43 -2.45
N ILE A 120 -24.06 15.14 -1.98
CA ILE A 120 -24.08 16.61 -1.81
C ILE A 120 -23.73 17.38 -3.09
N SER A 121 -23.22 16.71 -4.13
CA SER A 121 -22.77 17.36 -5.36
C SER A 121 -23.91 17.81 -6.30
N GLY A 122 -25.12 17.28 -6.11
CA GLY A 122 -26.28 17.59 -6.96
C GLY A 122 -26.15 17.08 -8.40
N LEU A 123 -25.19 16.19 -8.68
CA LEU A 123 -24.97 15.58 -9.99
C LEU A 123 -26.12 14.64 -10.39
N LEU A 124 -26.34 14.47 -11.70
CA LEU A 124 -27.30 13.51 -12.22
C LEU A 124 -26.93 12.08 -11.77
N HIS A 125 -27.91 11.25 -11.43
CA HIS A 125 -27.69 9.88 -10.92
C HIS A 125 -26.81 9.04 -11.87
N GLU A 126 -26.95 9.21 -13.17
CA GLU A 126 -26.16 8.50 -14.19
C GLU A 126 -24.67 8.86 -14.13
N VAL A 127 -24.36 10.13 -13.84
CA VAL A 127 -22.99 10.61 -13.62
C VAL A 127 -22.46 10.11 -12.27
N GLN A 128 -23.31 10.04 -11.24
CA GLN A 128 -22.92 9.52 -9.93
C GLN A 128 -22.55 8.02 -9.99
N ASN A 129 -23.32 7.20 -10.69
CA ASN A 129 -23.04 5.76 -10.86
C ASN A 129 -21.74 5.55 -11.61
N THR A 130 -21.56 6.28 -12.71
CA THR A 130 -20.32 6.22 -13.50
C THR A 130 -19.13 6.57 -12.63
N ILE A 131 -19.23 7.60 -11.77
CA ILE A 131 -18.16 8.02 -10.87
C ILE A 131 -17.93 6.97 -9.76
N GLN A 132 -18.95 6.39 -9.14
CA GLN A 132 -18.78 5.37 -8.08
C GLN A 132 -18.08 4.11 -8.60
N ASP A 133 -18.39 3.68 -9.81
CA ASP A 133 -17.87 2.45 -10.40
C ASP A 133 -16.41 2.58 -10.92
N LEU A 134 -15.81 3.78 -10.90
CA LEU A 134 -14.39 3.89 -11.26
C LEU A 134 -13.53 3.16 -10.22
N PRO A 135 -12.66 2.23 -10.66
CA PRO A 135 -11.73 1.57 -9.77
C PRO A 135 -10.79 2.59 -9.12
N PHE A 136 -10.45 2.37 -7.86
CA PHE A 136 -9.37 3.11 -7.20
C PHE A 136 -8.05 2.59 -7.75
N ASP A 137 -7.42 3.37 -8.62
CA ASP A 137 -6.09 3.06 -9.12
C ASP A 137 -5.05 3.39 -8.04
N CYS A 138 -4.77 2.41 -7.18
CA CYS A 138 -3.73 2.51 -6.14
C CYS A 138 -2.32 2.23 -6.67
N SER A 139 -2.11 2.24 -7.99
CA SER A 139 -0.80 2.00 -8.64
C SER A 139 0.29 3.03 -8.29
N GLY A 140 0.04 4.01 -7.42
CA GLY A 140 1.09 4.86 -6.84
C GLY A 140 2.21 4.08 -6.11
N ALA A 141 1.97 2.82 -5.73
CA ALA A 141 2.99 1.94 -5.17
C ALA A 141 3.93 1.29 -6.21
N SER A 142 3.59 1.34 -7.52
CA SER A 142 4.43 0.74 -8.58
C SER A 142 5.60 1.62 -9.04
N TYR A 143 5.78 2.81 -8.46
CA TYR A 143 6.99 3.62 -8.71
C TYR A 143 8.23 3.10 -7.99
N ILE A 144 8.12 2.03 -7.19
CA ILE A 144 9.27 1.19 -6.82
C ILE A 144 9.39 0.05 -7.84
N SER A 145 9.60 0.41 -9.11
CA SER A 145 10.12 -0.54 -10.09
C SER A 145 11.64 -0.42 -10.04
N PRO A 146 12.38 -1.42 -9.51
CA PRO A 146 13.78 -1.51 -9.88
C PRO A 146 13.79 -1.82 -11.38
N ALA A 147 14.51 -0.99 -12.13
CA ALA A 147 14.88 -1.31 -13.49
C ALA A 147 15.71 -2.60 -13.48
N ASN A 148 15.05 -3.75 -13.64
CA ASN A 148 15.69 -4.97 -14.14
C ASN A 148 14.62 -5.87 -14.75
N LYS A 149 14.66 -6.05 -16.09
CA LYS A 149 13.70 -6.82 -16.87
C LYS A 149 14.04 -8.32 -16.97
N ASP A 150 15.02 -8.81 -16.21
CA ASP A 150 15.59 -10.14 -16.46
C ASP A 150 15.37 -11.16 -15.31
N ILE A 151 14.14 -11.30 -14.82
CA ILE A 151 13.78 -12.48 -14.01
C ILE A 151 12.61 -13.21 -14.68
N GLN A 152 12.97 -14.03 -15.66
CA GLN A 152 12.14 -15.12 -16.15
C GLN A 152 11.94 -16.13 -15.02
N ALA A 153 10.70 -16.36 -14.59
CA ALA A 153 10.38 -17.47 -13.69
C ALA A 153 10.63 -18.81 -14.42
N PRO A 154 11.37 -19.78 -13.84
CA PRO A 154 11.35 -21.14 -14.35
C PRO A 154 10.02 -21.82 -13.99
N GLY A 155 9.51 -22.58 -14.95
CA GLY A 155 8.18 -23.17 -14.96
C GLY A 155 7.85 -24.07 -13.77
N ARG A 156 6.54 -24.14 -13.50
CA ARG A 156 5.89 -25.03 -12.55
C ARG A 156 6.29 -26.51 -12.80
N PRO A 157 6.75 -27.27 -11.81
CA PRO A 157 6.98 -28.71 -11.99
C PRO A 157 5.64 -29.44 -12.14
N THR A 158 5.49 -30.19 -13.24
CA THR A 158 4.41 -31.15 -13.43
C THR A 158 4.71 -32.38 -12.58
N PHE A 159 3.88 -32.66 -11.58
CA PHE A 159 3.94 -33.90 -10.82
C PHE A 159 3.45 -35.07 -11.69
N LEU A 160 4.32 -36.06 -11.93
CA LEU A 160 3.94 -37.36 -12.48
C LEU A 160 3.38 -38.25 -11.36
N PRO A 161 2.34 -39.08 -11.62
CA PRO A 161 1.84 -40.03 -10.63
C PRO A 161 2.70 -41.31 -10.61
N CYS A 162 2.94 -41.82 -9.40
CA CYS A 162 3.61 -43.12 -9.18
C CYS A 162 2.74 -44.29 -9.66
N PRO A 163 3.33 -45.35 -10.23
CA PRO A 163 2.60 -46.54 -10.63
C PRO A 163 2.30 -47.45 -9.41
N SER A 164 1.14 -48.10 -9.45
CA SER A 164 0.80 -49.30 -8.65
C SER A 164 0.96 -50.53 -9.52
#